data_AF-A0A2N6VJ83-F1
#
_entry.id   AF-A0A2N6VJ83-F1
#
_cell.length_a   1.000
_cell.length_b   1.000
_cell.length_c   1.000
_cell.angle_alpha   90.00
_cell.angle_beta   90.00
_cell.angle_gamma   90.00
#
_symmetry.space_group_name_H-M   'P 1'
#
loop_
_entity.id
_entity.type
_entity.pdbx_description
1 polymer ?
#
loop_
_entity_poly.entity_id
_entity_poly.type
_entity_poly.pdbx_seq_one_letter_code
_entity_poly.pdbx_strand_id
1 'polypeptide(L)'
;QAAAHEAQKQGAEIVEIDVPSLGYAVQAYYILMSSEVSSNLARYDGMRFGLRVEPEEGPVTAETVMAATRAAGFGKEVKRRIIMGAY
;
A
#
# COMPACT_ATOMS: atom_id res chain seq x y z
N GLN A 1 8.44 -5.00 29.12
CA GLN A 1 8.98 -4.88 30.49
C GLN A 1 9.95 -6.03 30.80
N ALA A 2 9.54 -7.30 30.75
CA ALA A 2 10.45 -8.44 31.00
C ALA A 2 11.73 -8.47 30.12
N ALA A 3 11.61 -8.19 28.82
CA ALA A 3 12.75 -8.11 27.91
C ALA A 3 13.73 -6.97 28.24
N ALA A 4 13.22 -5.81 28.69
CA ALA A 4 14.06 -4.68 29.08
C ALA A 4 14.86 -4.96 30.36
N HIS A 5 14.24 -5.67 31.32
CA HIS A 5 14.90 -6.08 32.56
C HIS A 5 16.02 -7.11 32.32
N GLU A 6 15.83 -8.03 31.38
CA GLU A 6 16.88 -8.97 30.99
C GLU A 6 18.07 -8.25 30.34
N ALA A 7 17.81 -7.26 29.48
CA ALA A 7 18.87 -6.41 28.92
C ALA A 7 19.65 -5.66 30.01
N GLN A 8 18.98 -5.15 31.04
CA GLN A 8 19.66 -4.51 32.19
C GLN A 8 20.58 -5.47 32.95
N LYS A 9 20.16 -6.72 33.17
CA LYS A 9 21.02 -7.74 33.80
C LYS A 9 22.26 -8.06 32.97
N GLN A 10 22.15 -7.93 31.65
CA GLN A 10 23.26 -8.11 30.71
C GLN A 10 24.12 -6.83 30.57
N GLY A 11 23.83 -5.78 31.35
CA GLY A 11 24.63 -4.55 31.40
C GLY A 11 24.13 -3.41 30.51
N ALA A 12 22.95 -3.53 29.90
CA ALA A 12 22.37 -2.44 29.12
C ALA A 12 21.75 -1.35 30.01
N GLU A 13 21.90 -0.09 29.61
CA GLU A 13 21.20 1.04 30.21
C GLU A 13 19.83 1.22 29.55
N ILE A 14 18.78 1.42 30.35
CA ILE A 14 17.43 1.70 29.86
C ILE A 14 17.14 3.18 30.08
N VAL A 15 16.95 3.89 28.98
CA VAL A 15 16.63 5.31 28.96
C VAL A 15 15.22 5.49 28.44
N GLU A 16 14.40 6.21 29.20
CA GLU A 16 13.07 6.62 28.76
C GLU A 16 13.20 7.82 27.82
N ILE A 17 12.49 7.78 26.69
CA ILE A 17 12.49 8.85 25.70
C ILE A 17 11.06 9.19 25.28
N ASP A 18 10.84 10.45 24.95
CA ASP A 18 9.61 10.94 24.37
C ASP A 18 9.74 11.07 22.84
N VAL A 19 8.73 10.60 22.11
CA VAL A 19 8.61 10.79 20.66
C VAL A 19 7.27 11.47 20.36
N PRO A 20 7.19 12.82 20.43
CA PRO A 20 5.93 13.55 20.32
C PRO A 20 5.19 13.33 19.00
N SER A 21 5.93 13.04 17.92
CA SER A 21 5.38 12.80 16.59
C SER A 21 4.78 11.40 16.41
N LEU A 22 5.00 10.48 17.35
CA LEU A 22 4.57 9.09 17.21
C LEU A 22 3.05 8.95 17.06
N GLY A 23 2.28 9.88 17.65
CA GLY A 23 0.82 9.94 17.50
C GLY A 23 0.33 10.19 16.06
N TYR A 24 1.20 10.66 15.17
CA TYR A 24 0.90 10.88 13.74
C TYR A 24 1.37 9.75 12.83
N ALA A 25 2.07 8.74 13.37
CA ALA A 25 2.75 7.73 12.56
C ALA A 25 1.78 6.93 11.68
N VAL A 26 0.60 6.59 12.20
CA VAL A 26 -0.40 5.81 11.46
C VAL A 26 -1.01 6.64 10.32
N GLN A 27 -1.33 7.91 10.58
CA GLN A 27 -1.90 8.82 9.58
C GLN A 27 -0.89 9.07 8.45
N ALA A 28 0.36 9.37 8.81
CA ALA A 28 1.44 9.56 7.84
C ALA A 28 1.66 8.29 7.00
N TYR A 29 1.67 7.11 7.65
CA TYR A 29 1.78 5.83 6.96
C TYR A 29 0.65 5.65 5.93
N TYR A 30 -0.60 5.90 6.31
CA TYR A 30 -1.74 5.70 5.41
C TYR A 30 -1.68 6.56 4.16
N ILE A 31 -1.20 7.80 4.27
CA ILE A 31 -1.04 8.70 3.13
C ILE A 31 0.11 8.20 2.24
N LEU A 32 1.31 8.10 2.80
CA LEU A 32 2.52 7.74 2.05
C LEU A 32 2.37 6.39 1.34
N MET A 33 1.97 5.37 2.10
CA MET A 33 1.85 4.01 1.57
C MET A 33 0.75 3.93 0.51
N SER A 34 -0.39 4.63 0.66
CA SER A 34 -1.45 4.60 -0.35
C SER A 34 -0.99 5.27 -1.65
N SER A 35 -0.30 6.41 -1.57
CA SER A 35 0.28 7.10 -2.74
C SER A 35 1.33 6.24 -3.45
N GLU A 36 2.23 5.58 -2.70
CA GLU A 36 3.21 4.66 -3.26
C GLU A 36 2.56 3.44 -3.91
N VAL A 37 1.54 2.86 -3.27
CA VAL A 37 0.78 1.73 -3.83
C VAL A 37 0.12 2.14 -5.14
N SER A 38 -0.49 3.33 -5.22
CA SER A 38 -1.12 3.84 -6.43
C SER A 38 -0.13 3.89 -7.61
N SER A 39 1.04 4.49 -7.40
CA SER A 39 2.09 4.60 -8.42
C SER A 39 2.70 3.24 -8.78
N ASN A 40 3.09 2.44 -7.78
CA ASN A 40 3.79 1.18 -8.01
C ASN A 40 2.93 0.15 -8.73
N LEU A 41 1.63 0.10 -8.44
CA LEU A 41 0.70 -0.84 -9.05
C LEU A 41 0.14 -0.34 -10.39
N ALA A 42 0.45 0.87 -10.84
CA ALA A 42 0.04 1.36 -12.15
C ALA A 42 0.55 0.48 -13.30
N ARG A 43 1.71 -0.18 -13.12
CA ARG A 43 2.30 -1.11 -14.10
C ARG A 43 1.46 -2.36 -14.40
N TYR A 44 0.49 -2.68 -13.56
CA TYR A 44 -0.41 -3.83 -13.77
C TYR A 44 -1.62 -3.36 -14.57
N ASP A 45 -1.44 -3.36 -15.89
CA ASP A 45 -2.36 -2.79 -16.87
C ASP A 45 -2.85 -3.80 -17.93
N GLY A 46 -2.29 -5.02 -17.94
CA GLY A 46 -2.63 -6.09 -18.88
C GLY A 46 -2.06 -5.90 -20.30
N MET A 47 -1.16 -4.93 -20.51
CA MET A 47 -0.56 -4.65 -21.82
C MET A 47 0.69 -5.47 -22.09
N ARG A 48 1.57 -5.56 -21.09
CA ARG A 48 2.88 -6.22 -21.24
C ARG A 48 2.95 -7.60 -20.61
N PHE A 49 2.27 -7.80 -19.49
CA PHE A 49 2.35 -9.04 -18.72
C PHE A 49 1.15 -9.20 -17.77
N GLY A 50 1.03 -10.41 -17.23
CA GLY A 50 0.05 -10.75 -16.19
C GLY A 50 -1.34 -11.05 -16.76
N LEU A 51 -2.34 -10.84 -15.91
CA LEU A 51 -3.75 -10.97 -16.30
C LEU A 51 -4.08 -9.92 -17.37
N ARG A 52 -4.82 -10.32 -18.39
CA ARG A 52 -5.44 -9.43 -19.38
C ARG A 52 -6.90 -9.81 -19.51
N VAL A 53 -7.79 -8.84 -19.32
CA VAL A 53 -9.23 -9.01 -19.45
C VAL A 53 -9.72 -8.05 -20.51
N GLU A 54 -10.42 -8.57 -21.51
CA GLU A 54 -11.10 -7.73 -22.50
C GLU A 54 -12.41 -7.17 -21.92
N PRO A 55 -12.77 -5.93 -22.25
CA PRO A 55 -14.02 -5.34 -21.77
C PRO A 55 -15.24 -6.12 -22.30
N GLU A 56 -16.23 -6.34 -21.44
CA GLU A 56 -17.48 -7.03 -21.82
C GLU A 56 -18.34 -6.19 -22.76
N GLU A 57 -18.22 -4.85 -22.67
CA GLU A 57 -18.98 -3.89 -23.47
C GLU A 57 -18.08 -2.79 -24.02
N GLY A 58 -18.46 -2.26 -25.18
CA GLY A 58 -17.78 -1.14 -25.83
C GLY A 58 -16.51 -1.53 -26.61
N PRO A 59 -15.78 -0.55 -27.14
CA PRO A 59 -14.59 -0.81 -27.95
C PRO A 59 -13.42 -1.32 -27.10
N VAL A 60 -12.65 -2.25 -27.67
CA VAL A 60 -11.39 -2.71 -27.09
C VAL A 60 -10.32 -1.64 -27.32
N THR A 61 -10.09 -0.82 -26.30
CA THR A 61 -9.05 0.22 -26.28
C THR A 61 -8.07 -0.07 -25.15
N ALA A 62 -6.92 0.62 -25.14
CA ALA A 62 -5.97 0.50 -24.05
C ALA A 62 -6.64 0.80 -22.70
N GLU A 63 -7.42 1.89 -22.63
CA GLU A 63 -8.12 2.30 -21.41
C GLU A 63 -9.15 1.26 -20.93
N THR A 64 -9.99 0.74 -21.82
CA THR A 64 -11.04 -0.22 -21.43
C THR A 64 -10.45 -1.56 -21.00
N VAL A 65 -9.36 -2.02 -21.64
CA VAL A 65 -8.63 -3.22 -21.22
C VAL A 65 -7.93 -3.00 -19.89
N MET A 66 -7.30 -1.84 -19.65
CA MET A 66 -6.69 -1.53 -18.34
C MET A 66 -7.73 -1.52 -17.23
N ALA A 67 -8.88 -0.87 -17.46
CA ALA A 67 -9.96 -0.79 -16.49
C ALA A 67 -10.53 -2.18 -16.16
N ALA A 68 -10.86 -2.98 -17.18
CA ALA A 68 -11.38 -4.33 -16.99
C ALA A 68 -10.37 -5.25 -16.29
N THR A 69 -9.10 -5.19 -16.71
CA THR A 69 -8.02 -5.99 -16.11
C THR A 69 -7.80 -5.64 -14.63
N ARG A 70 -7.76 -4.35 -14.28
CA ARG A 70 -7.56 -3.89 -12.90
C ARG A 70 -8.80 -4.17 -12.03
N ALA A 71 -9.99 -4.08 -12.63
CA ALA A 71 -11.24 -4.44 -11.98
C ALA A 71 -11.31 -5.93 -11.63
N ALA A 72 -10.87 -6.82 -12.51
CA ALA A 72 -10.83 -8.25 -12.24
C ALA A 72 -9.66 -8.65 -11.32
N GLY A 73 -8.48 -8.04 -11.51
CA GLY A 73 -7.24 -8.47 -10.86
C GLY A 73 -7.04 -8.00 -9.43
N PHE A 74 -7.54 -6.80 -9.07
CA PHE A 74 -7.32 -6.26 -7.71
C PHE A 74 -8.47 -6.56 -6.74
N GLY A 75 -8.09 -7.00 -5.54
CA GLY A 75 -8.99 -7.14 -4.40
C GLY A 75 -9.49 -5.78 -3.87
N LYS A 76 -10.51 -5.82 -3.01
CA LYS A 76 -11.18 -4.62 -2.46
C LYS A 76 -10.21 -3.68 -1.73
N GLU A 77 -9.31 -4.21 -0.91
CA GLU A 77 -8.36 -3.40 -0.14
C GLU A 77 -7.34 -2.69 -1.03
N VAL A 78 -6.83 -3.38 -2.06
CA VAL A 78 -5.86 -2.82 -3.00
C VAL A 78 -6.50 -1.66 -3.77
N LYS A 79 -7.72 -1.85 -4.28
CA LYS A 79 -8.48 -0.78 -4.95
C LYS A 79 -8.71 0.41 -4.02
N ARG A 80 -9.08 0.16 -2.76
CA ARG A 80 -9.26 1.23 -1.76
C ARG A 80 -7.99 2.06 -1.58
N ARG A 81 -6.83 1.42 -1.46
CA ARG A 81 -5.53 2.12 -1.32
C ARG A 81 -5.14 2.91 -2.56
N ILE A 82 -5.36 2.34 -3.76
CA ILE A 82 -5.10 3.04 -5.02
C ILE A 82 -5.97 4.30 -5.13
N ILE A 83 -7.27 4.20 -4.82
CA ILE A 83 -8.20 5.34 -4.86
C ILE A 83 -7.78 6.41 -3.85
N MET A 84 -7.47 6.04 -2.60
CA MET A 84 -7.03 7.02 -1.59
C MET A 84 -5.67 7.66 -1.94
N GLY A 85 -4.77 6.92 -2.58
CA GLY A 85 -3.45 7.44 -2.96
C GLY A 85 -3.41 8.27 -4.23
N ALA A 86 -4.48 8.25 -5.03
CA ALA A 86 -4.64 9.03 -6.26
C ALA A 86 -5.48 10.31 -6.06
N TYR A 87 -6.03 10.50 -4.87
CA TYR A 87 -6.79 11.70 -4.46
C TYR A 87 -5.83 12.78 -3.96
#